data_AF-A0A212CVF7-F1
#
_entry.id   AF-A0A212CVF7-F1
#
_cell.length_a   1.000
_cell.length_b   1.000
_cell.length_c   1.000
_cell.angle_alpha   90.00
_cell.angle_beta   90.00
_cell.angle_gamma   90.00
#
_symmetry.space_group_name_H-M   'P 1'
#
loop_
_entity.id
_entity.type
_entity.pdbx_description
1 polymer ?
#
loop_
_entity_poly.entity_id
_entity_poly.type
_entity_poly.pdbx_seq_one_letter_code
_entity_poly.pdbx_strand_id
1 'polypeptide(L)'
;MSVGTLEEIIDDNQAIVSTSVGSEHYVSILSFVDKDLLEPGCSVLLNHKVHAVIGVLMDDTDPLVTVMKVEKAPQETYADIGGLDNQIQEIKKYLGDGPKLVRELFRVAEEHAPSIVFIDEIDAIGTKRYDSNSGGEREIQRTMLELLNQLDGFDSRGDVKVIMATNRIETLDPALIRPGRIDRKIEFPLPDEKTKKRIFQIHTSRMTLADDVTLDDLIMAKDDLSGADIKAFQALGREHLCLPEAVGLWEP
;
A
#
# COMPACT_ATOMS: atom_id res chain seq x y z
N MET A 1 0.13 -35.34 -4.07
CA MET A 1 -1.08 -34.57 -4.45
C MET A 1 -0.63 -33.54 -5.46
N SER A 2 -1.42 -33.27 -6.48
CA SER A 2 -1.16 -32.22 -7.47
C SER A 2 -2.01 -31.00 -7.14
N VAL A 3 -1.58 -29.81 -7.55
CA VAL A 3 -2.37 -28.59 -7.47
C VAL A 3 -2.95 -28.31 -8.84
N GLY A 4 -4.22 -27.91 -8.90
CA GLY A 4 -4.90 -27.43 -10.09
C GLY A 4 -5.81 -26.25 -9.75
N THR A 5 -6.35 -25.61 -10.77
CA THR A 5 -7.29 -24.49 -10.61
C THR A 5 -8.69 -24.99 -10.92
N LEU A 6 -9.67 -24.60 -10.10
CA LEU A 6 -11.08 -24.88 -10.36
C LEU A 6 -11.59 -23.93 -11.44
N GLU A 7 -12.00 -24.45 -12.60
CA GLU A 7 -12.52 -23.60 -13.69
C GLU A 7 -14.03 -23.41 -13.54
N GLU A 8 -14.76 -24.53 -13.37
CA GLU A 8 -16.21 -24.53 -13.36
C GLU A 8 -16.75 -25.66 -12.49
N ILE A 9 -17.82 -25.37 -11.75
CA ILE A 9 -18.58 -26.37 -10.98
C ILE A 9 -19.80 -26.75 -11.81
N ILE A 10 -19.90 -28.03 -12.17
CA ILE A 10 -20.95 -28.53 -13.06
C ILE A 10 -22.16 -28.98 -12.25
N ASP A 11 -21.90 -29.73 -11.18
CA ASP A 11 -22.91 -30.18 -10.23
C ASP A 11 -22.31 -30.32 -8.83
N ASP A 12 -23.12 -30.81 -7.88
CA ASP A 12 -22.70 -30.97 -6.49
C ASP A 12 -21.47 -31.88 -6.30
N ASN A 13 -21.17 -32.78 -7.23
CA ASN A 13 -20.14 -33.81 -7.08
C ASN A 13 -19.11 -33.81 -8.21
N GLN A 14 -19.22 -32.91 -9.19
CA GLN A 14 -18.41 -32.90 -10.40
C GLN A 14 -18.01 -31.47 -10.76
N ALA A 15 -16.73 -31.31 -11.10
CA ALA A 15 -16.16 -30.03 -11.48
C ALA A 15 -15.15 -30.21 -12.62
N ILE A 16 -14.91 -29.13 -13.35
CA ILE A 16 -13.83 -29.02 -14.32
C ILE A 16 -12.65 -28.34 -13.62
N VAL A 17 -11.51 -29.00 -13.67
CA VAL A 17 -10.25 -28.49 -13.11
C VAL A 17 -9.19 -28.41 -14.19
N SER A 18 -8.45 -27.32 -14.22
CA SER A 18 -7.26 -27.15 -15.05
C SER A 18 -6.03 -27.54 -14.24
N THR A 19 -5.17 -28.38 -14.80
CA THR A 19 -3.87 -28.68 -14.19
C THR A 19 -2.86 -27.59 -14.55
N SER A 20 -1.73 -27.53 -13.85
CA SER A 20 -0.63 -26.59 -14.15
C SER A 20 -0.05 -26.72 -15.57
N VAL A 21 -0.35 -27.80 -16.29
CA VAL A 21 0.05 -28.04 -17.68
C VAL A 21 -0.99 -27.49 -18.68
N GLY A 22 -2.10 -26.91 -18.19
CA GLY A 22 -3.20 -26.38 -19.00
C GLY A 22 -4.16 -27.44 -19.53
N SER A 23 -4.07 -28.68 -19.06
CA SER A 23 -5.03 -29.73 -19.42
C SER A 23 -6.23 -29.73 -18.46
N GLU A 24 -7.42 -29.62 -19.06
CA GLU A 24 -8.70 -29.64 -18.37
C GLU A 24 -9.17 -31.07 -18.13
N HIS A 25 -9.62 -31.35 -16.92
CA HIS A 25 -10.13 -32.66 -16.52
C HIS A 25 -11.50 -32.52 -15.88
N TYR A 26 -12.41 -33.39 -16.29
CA TYR A 26 -13.70 -33.57 -15.63
C TYR A 26 -13.52 -34.52 -14.45
N VAL A 27 -13.69 -34.02 -13.23
CA VAL A 27 -13.28 -34.73 -12.02
C VAL A 27 -14.38 -34.73 -10.97
N SER A 28 -14.37 -35.77 -10.13
CA SER A 28 -15.31 -35.85 -9.01
C SER A 28 -14.78 -35.12 -7.78
N ILE A 29 -15.68 -34.42 -7.08
CA ILE A 29 -15.44 -33.80 -5.78
C ILE A 29 -15.67 -34.85 -4.69
N LEU A 30 -14.69 -35.05 -3.82
CA LEU A 30 -14.83 -35.99 -2.71
C LEU A 30 -15.76 -35.44 -1.64
N SER A 31 -16.54 -36.31 -1.02
CA SER A 31 -17.64 -35.93 -0.11
C SER A 31 -17.20 -35.21 1.17
N PHE A 32 -15.92 -35.23 1.50
CA PHE A 32 -15.34 -34.54 2.67
C PHE A 32 -14.81 -33.14 2.34
N VAL A 33 -14.86 -32.72 1.07
CA VAL A 33 -14.55 -31.35 0.68
C VAL A 33 -15.74 -30.48 1.00
N ASP A 34 -15.48 -29.39 1.71
CA ASP A 34 -16.49 -28.38 1.97
C ASP A 34 -16.81 -27.62 0.68
N LYS A 35 -18.06 -27.71 0.24
CA LYS A 35 -18.51 -27.15 -1.04
C LYS A 35 -18.73 -25.66 -0.95
N ASP A 36 -18.96 -25.14 0.25
CA ASP A 36 -19.18 -23.71 0.48
C ASP A 36 -17.88 -22.91 0.25
N LEU A 37 -16.73 -23.58 0.24
CA LEU A 37 -15.40 -23.01 0.05
C LEU A 37 -14.88 -23.15 -1.39
N LEU A 38 -15.65 -23.76 -2.29
CA LEU A 38 -15.27 -23.95 -3.69
C LEU A 38 -15.80 -22.79 -4.54
N GLU A 39 -14.91 -21.90 -4.96
CA GLU A 39 -15.21 -20.85 -5.94
C GLU A 39 -14.41 -21.05 -7.23
N PRO A 40 -14.99 -20.75 -8.41
CA PRO A 40 -14.25 -20.72 -9.66
C PRO A 40 -13.02 -19.80 -9.55
N GLY A 41 -11.86 -20.31 -9.94
CA GLY A 41 -10.57 -19.64 -9.83
C GLY A 41 -9.74 -20.03 -8.61
N CYS A 42 -10.30 -20.73 -7.61
CA CYS A 42 -9.54 -21.21 -6.46
C CYS A 42 -8.58 -22.35 -6.81
N SER A 43 -7.43 -22.41 -6.15
CA SER A 43 -6.57 -23.59 -6.22
C SER A 43 -7.12 -24.74 -5.39
N VAL A 44 -7.18 -25.90 -6.02
CA VAL A 44 -7.69 -27.14 -5.45
C VAL A 44 -6.62 -28.22 -5.46
N LEU A 45 -6.65 -29.08 -4.44
CA LEU A 45 -5.79 -30.24 -4.31
C LEU A 45 -6.40 -31.43 -5.06
N LEU A 46 -5.65 -31.95 -6.03
CA LEU A 46 -6.04 -33.06 -6.88
C LEU A 46 -5.30 -34.35 -6.50
N ASN A 47 -5.99 -35.48 -6.67
CA ASN A 47 -5.38 -36.79 -6.54
C ASN A 47 -4.54 -37.14 -7.78
N HIS A 48 -3.25 -37.45 -7.57
CA HIS A 48 -2.34 -37.87 -8.65
C HIS A 48 -2.80 -39.07 -9.52
N LYS A 49 -3.69 -39.93 -9.04
CA LYS A 49 -4.17 -41.11 -9.79
C LYS A 49 -5.50 -40.86 -10.48
N VAL A 50 -6.48 -40.37 -9.73
CA VAL A 50 -7.88 -40.24 -10.18
C VAL A 50 -8.29 -38.81 -10.52
N HIS A 51 -7.39 -37.85 -10.31
CA HIS A 51 -7.62 -36.42 -10.53
C HIS A 51 -8.83 -35.85 -9.75
N ALA A 52 -9.38 -36.58 -8.77
CA ALA A 52 -10.47 -36.12 -7.92
C ALA A 52 -10.03 -34.99 -6.97
N VAL A 53 -10.95 -34.07 -6.65
CA VAL A 53 -10.74 -32.95 -5.72
C VAL A 53 -10.74 -33.48 -4.29
N ILE A 54 -9.62 -33.29 -3.60
CA ILE A 54 -9.36 -33.73 -2.21
C ILE A 54 -9.57 -32.57 -1.22
N GLY A 55 -9.39 -31.33 -1.64
CA GLY A 55 -9.56 -30.19 -0.76
C GLY A 55 -9.26 -28.88 -1.46
N VAL A 56 -9.60 -27.78 -0.80
CA VAL A 56 -9.30 -26.42 -1.27
C VAL A 56 -8.00 -25.96 -0.61
N LEU A 57 -7.13 -25.34 -1.39
CA LEU A 57 -5.96 -24.67 -0.84
C LEU A 57 -6.42 -23.29 -0.35
N MET A 58 -6.56 -23.15 0.96
CA MET A 58 -6.74 -21.84 1.60
C MET A 58 -5.36 -21.16 1.61
N ASP A 59 -5.29 -19.90 1.20
CA ASP A 59 -4.07 -19.09 1.01
C ASP A 59 -3.40 -19.15 -0.37
N ASP A 60 -4.18 -18.95 -1.44
CA ASP A 60 -3.65 -18.39 -2.71
C ASP A 60 -3.46 -16.87 -2.63
N THR A 61 -3.22 -16.32 -1.43
CA THR A 61 -2.97 -14.89 -1.32
C THR A 61 -1.64 -14.60 -2.01
N ASP A 62 -1.66 -13.68 -2.99
CA ASP A 62 -0.45 -13.29 -3.71
C ASP A 62 0.63 -12.91 -2.67
N PRO A 63 1.86 -13.46 -2.78
CA PRO A 63 2.94 -13.12 -1.86
C PRO A 63 3.17 -11.60 -1.76
N LEU A 64 2.80 -10.82 -2.79
CA LEU A 64 2.86 -9.36 -2.76
C LEU A 64 1.89 -8.75 -1.75
N VAL A 65 0.68 -9.29 -1.60
CA VAL A 65 -0.28 -8.81 -0.60
C VAL A 65 0.18 -9.19 0.80
N THR A 66 0.83 -10.34 0.94
CA THR A 66 1.46 -10.75 2.20
C THR A 66 2.58 -9.78 2.60
N VAL A 67 3.36 -9.28 1.64
CA VAL A 67 4.37 -8.23 1.89
C VAL A 67 3.73 -6.89 2.29
N MET A 68 2.52 -6.60 1.80
CA MET A 68 1.79 -5.37 2.15
C MET A 68 1.12 -5.44 3.53
N LYS A 69 0.97 -6.64 4.13
CA LYS A 69 0.47 -6.77 5.50
C LYS A 69 1.54 -6.32 6.50
N VAL A 70 1.24 -5.26 7.22
CA VAL A 70 2.07 -4.78 8.33
C VAL A 70 1.67 -5.52 9.61
N GLU A 71 2.40 -6.58 9.99
CA GLU A 71 2.09 -7.38 11.19
C GLU A 71 2.36 -6.64 12.52
N LYS A 72 3.23 -5.62 12.51
CA LYS A 72 3.56 -4.81 13.70
C LYS A 72 3.64 -3.34 13.33
N ALA A 73 3.07 -2.48 14.18
CA ALA A 73 3.27 -1.05 14.09
C ALA A 73 4.78 -0.74 14.02
N PRO A 74 5.27 -0.08 12.95
CA PRO A 74 6.68 0.18 12.81
C PRO A 74 7.15 1.11 13.94
N GLN A 75 8.25 0.75 14.60
CA GLN A 75 8.91 1.60 15.61
C GLN A 75 10.00 2.50 15.00
N GLU A 76 10.38 2.27 13.73
CA GLU A 76 11.53 2.89 13.06
C GLU A 76 11.09 3.73 11.85
N THR A 77 11.85 4.79 11.54
CA THR A 77 11.56 5.76 10.48
C THR A 77 12.48 5.55 9.27
N TYR A 78 12.19 6.21 8.14
CA TYR A 78 12.91 6.24 6.84
C TYR A 78 14.46 6.38 6.83
N ALA A 79 15.14 6.45 7.98
CA ALA A 79 16.59 6.53 8.08
C ALA A 79 17.30 5.15 8.02
N ASP A 80 16.58 4.02 8.13
CA ASP A 80 17.18 2.68 8.10
C ASP A 80 17.16 1.99 6.73
N ILE A 81 16.61 2.64 5.70
CA ILE A 81 16.51 2.08 4.35
C ILE A 81 17.68 2.61 3.52
N GLY A 82 18.85 2.01 3.75
CA GLY A 82 20.00 2.12 2.88
C GLY A 82 20.08 0.94 1.90
N GLY A 83 19.97 1.25 0.61
CA GLY A 83 20.46 0.42 -0.50
C GLY A 83 19.71 -0.88 -0.74
N LEU A 84 18.61 -0.83 -1.51
CA LEU A 84 18.02 -2.00 -2.16
C LEU A 84 17.25 -1.62 -3.44
N ASP A 85 17.92 -0.90 -4.33
CA ASP A 85 17.37 -0.46 -5.63
C ASP A 85 16.99 -1.65 -6.55
N ASN A 86 17.59 -2.82 -6.34
CA ASN A 86 17.31 -4.03 -7.14
C ASN A 86 16.02 -4.76 -6.74
N GLN A 87 15.56 -4.68 -5.48
CA GLN A 87 14.33 -5.37 -5.04
C GLN A 87 13.07 -4.53 -5.30
N ILE A 88 13.19 -3.20 -5.29
CA ILE A 88 12.14 -2.27 -5.74
C ILE A 88 11.88 -2.43 -7.25
N GLN A 89 12.87 -2.92 -8.01
CA GLN A 89 12.73 -3.25 -9.43
C GLN A 89 11.99 -4.58 -9.69
N GLU A 90 12.05 -5.56 -8.78
CA GLU A 90 11.34 -6.84 -8.96
C GLU A 90 9.83 -6.71 -8.72
N ILE A 91 9.41 -5.85 -7.78
CA ILE A 91 7.98 -5.51 -7.58
C ILE A 91 7.42 -4.78 -8.82
N LYS A 92 8.24 -4.01 -9.54
CA LYS A 92 7.87 -3.34 -10.80
C LYS A 92 7.83 -4.27 -12.03
N LYS A 93 8.19 -5.55 -11.90
CA LYS A 93 8.30 -6.45 -13.07
C LYS A 93 6.99 -7.12 -13.50
N TYR A 94 5.91 -6.92 -12.73
CA TYR A 94 4.57 -7.45 -13.03
C TYR A 94 3.53 -6.34 -13.26
N LEU A 95 3.95 -5.28 -13.97
CA LEU A 95 3.03 -4.32 -14.61
C LEU A 95 2.28 -5.03 -15.74
N GLY A 96 1.12 -5.57 -15.41
CA GLY A 96 0.16 -6.15 -16.34
C GLY A 96 -1.20 -6.45 -15.72
N ASP A 97 -1.31 -6.46 -14.38
CA ASP A 97 -2.53 -6.84 -13.66
C ASP A 97 -2.90 -5.89 -12.50
N GLY A 98 -2.64 -4.59 -12.68
CA GLY A 98 -2.96 -3.56 -11.68
C GLY A 98 -4.39 -3.64 -11.10
N PRO A 99 -5.45 -3.84 -11.91
CA PRO A 99 -6.81 -4.02 -11.39
C PRO A 99 -6.98 -5.27 -10.51
N LYS A 100 -6.34 -6.40 -10.83
CA LYS A 100 -6.45 -7.62 -10.02
C LYS A 100 -5.80 -7.42 -8.66
N LEU A 101 -4.64 -6.78 -8.61
CA LEU A 101 -3.95 -6.48 -7.35
C LEU A 101 -4.83 -5.63 -6.41
N VAL A 102 -5.54 -4.64 -6.96
CA VAL A 102 -6.47 -3.81 -6.17
C VAL A 102 -7.59 -4.67 -5.59
N ARG A 103 -8.18 -5.59 -6.36
CA ARG A 103 -9.23 -6.49 -5.85
C ARG A 103 -8.72 -7.38 -4.73
N GLU A 104 -7.56 -7.99 -4.91
CA GLU A 104 -6.94 -8.85 -3.91
C GLU A 104 -6.61 -8.09 -2.62
N LEU A 105 -6.10 -6.86 -2.72
CA LEU A 105 -5.81 -6.01 -1.56
C LEU A 105 -7.07 -5.78 -0.70
N PHE A 106 -8.19 -5.41 -1.32
CA PHE A 106 -9.44 -5.18 -0.60
C PHE A 106 -10.06 -6.47 -0.06
N ARG A 107 -10.00 -7.57 -0.82
CA ARG A 107 -10.45 -8.90 -0.37
C ARG A 107 -9.74 -9.32 0.91
N VAL A 108 -8.41 -9.21 0.92
CA VAL A 108 -7.60 -9.56 2.09
C VAL A 108 -7.87 -8.63 3.27
N ALA A 109 -8.04 -7.33 3.02
CA ALA A 109 -8.39 -6.37 4.06
C ALA A 109 -9.75 -6.66 4.70
N GLU A 110 -10.74 -7.11 3.91
CA GLU A 110 -12.07 -7.51 4.34
C GLU A 110 -12.04 -8.83 5.14
N GLU A 111 -11.32 -9.84 4.66
CA GLU A 111 -11.11 -11.11 5.39
C GLU A 111 -10.46 -10.90 6.77
N HIS A 112 -9.65 -9.84 6.92
CA HIS A 112 -8.95 -9.50 8.17
C HIS A 112 -9.59 -8.30 8.89
N ALA A 113 -10.85 -7.96 8.59
CA ALA A 113 -11.54 -6.86 9.26
C ALA A 113 -11.65 -7.12 10.78
N PRO A 114 -11.46 -6.09 11.64
CA PRO A 114 -11.28 -4.67 11.32
C PRO A 114 -9.85 -4.33 10.89
N SER A 115 -9.69 -3.65 9.75
CA SER A 115 -8.37 -3.34 9.17
C SER A 115 -8.30 -1.91 8.62
N ILE A 116 -7.08 -1.38 8.48
CA ILE A 116 -6.85 -0.06 7.89
C ILE A 116 -5.94 -0.22 6.67
N VAL A 117 -6.41 0.27 5.52
CA VAL A 117 -5.65 0.31 4.27
C VAL A 117 -5.06 1.71 4.12
N PHE A 118 -3.73 1.81 4.11
CA PHE A 118 -3.01 3.07 3.88
C PHE A 118 -2.43 3.09 2.47
N ILE A 119 -2.76 4.12 1.71
CA ILE A 119 -2.26 4.35 0.35
C ILE A 119 -1.49 5.66 0.34
N ASP A 120 -0.17 5.58 0.21
CA ASP A 120 0.68 6.75 0.04
C ASP A 120 0.82 7.14 -1.44
N GLU A 121 1.17 8.40 -1.70
CA GLU A 121 1.41 8.96 -3.04
C GLU A 121 0.33 8.60 -4.08
N ILE A 122 -0.95 8.73 -3.70
CA ILE A 122 -2.05 8.39 -4.62
C ILE A 122 -2.05 9.25 -5.91
N ASP A 123 -1.38 10.40 -5.92
CA ASP A 123 -1.14 11.20 -7.12
C ASP A 123 -0.29 10.49 -8.18
N ALA A 124 0.52 9.49 -7.82
CA ALA A 124 1.27 8.69 -8.78
C ALA A 124 0.35 7.93 -9.76
N ILE A 125 -0.81 7.48 -9.26
CA ILE A 125 -1.81 6.73 -10.04
C ILE A 125 -3.01 7.61 -10.40
N GLY A 126 -3.37 8.59 -9.57
CA GLY A 126 -4.62 9.34 -9.65
C GLY A 126 -4.60 10.62 -10.47
N THR A 127 -3.54 10.92 -11.23
CA THR A 127 -3.49 12.12 -12.07
C THR A 127 -4.58 12.14 -13.15
N LYS A 128 -5.24 13.29 -13.34
CA LYS A 128 -6.15 13.55 -14.48
C LYS A 128 -5.40 13.48 -15.81
N ARG A 129 -5.40 12.33 -16.48
CA ARG A 129 -4.84 12.18 -17.83
C ARG A 129 -5.95 11.86 -18.81
N TYR A 130 -6.41 12.89 -19.51
CA TYR A 130 -7.54 12.79 -20.44
C TYR A 130 -7.15 12.43 -21.88
N ASP A 131 -5.87 12.43 -22.27
CA ASP A 131 -5.51 12.27 -23.70
C ASP A 131 -4.06 11.82 -23.94
N SER A 132 -3.69 10.61 -23.51
CA SER A 132 -2.38 10.03 -23.83
C SER A 132 -2.50 8.74 -24.64
N ASN A 133 -1.89 8.69 -25.82
CA ASN A 133 -1.88 7.54 -26.75
C ASN A 133 -0.95 6.38 -26.31
N SER A 134 -0.36 6.46 -25.13
CA SER A 134 0.60 5.49 -24.59
C SER A 134 -0.12 4.31 -23.91
N GLY A 135 0.23 3.07 -24.27
CA GLY A 135 -0.39 1.86 -23.70
C GLY A 135 -0.28 1.75 -22.17
N GLY A 136 0.84 2.18 -21.58
CA GLY A 136 1.05 2.14 -20.13
C GLY A 136 0.15 3.08 -19.32
N GLU A 137 -0.30 4.19 -19.91
CA GLU A 137 -1.17 5.14 -19.21
C GLU A 137 -2.62 4.63 -19.12
N ARG A 138 -3.06 3.87 -20.13
CA ARG A 138 -4.37 3.20 -20.12
C ARG A 138 -4.46 2.13 -19.03
N GLU A 139 -3.34 1.48 -18.71
CA GLU A 139 -3.29 0.49 -17.63
C GLU A 139 -3.44 1.14 -16.26
N ILE A 140 -2.68 2.22 -16.00
CA ILE A 140 -2.78 3.01 -14.76
C ILE A 140 -4.21 3.51 -14.57
N GLN A 141 -4.84 4.02 -15.63
CA GLN A 141 -6.22 4.49 -15.58
C GLN A 141 -7.21 3.36 -15.25
N ARG A 142 -7.01 2.14 -15.76
CA ARG A 142 -7.85 0.97 -15.40
C ARG A 142 -7.69 0.61 -13.93
N THR A 143 -6.46 0.60 -13.42
CA THR A 143 -6.18 0.36 -12.00
C THR A 143 -6.85 1.40 -11.11
N MET A 144 -6.84 2.67 -11.52
CA MET A 144 -7.55 3.74 -10.81
C MET A 144 -9.06 3.56 -10.78
N LEU A 145 -9.66 3.20 -11.92
CA LEU A 145 -11.10 2.95 -12.00
C LEU A 145 -11.52 1.76 -11.13
N GLU A 146 -10.69 0.72 -11.06
CA GLU A 146 -10.93 -0.40 -10.16
C GLU A 146 -10.85 0.03 -8.69
N LEU A 147 -9.83 0.81 -8.31
CA LEU A 147 -9.72 1.38 -6.96
C LEU A 147 -10.96 2.21 -6.61
N LEU A 148 -11.45 3.03 -7.55
CA LEU A 148 -12.69 3.79 -7.39
C LEU A 148 -13.92 2.91 -7.16
N ASN A 149 -14.04 1.81 -7.90
CA ASN A 149 -15.15 0.87 -7.74
C ASN A 149 -15.11 0.16 -6.39
N GLN A 150 -13.93 -0.22 -5.90
CA GLN A 150 -13.78 -0.83 -4.57
C GLN A 150 -14.13 0.15 -3.44
N LEU A 151 -13.87 1.45 -3.62
CA LEU A 151 -14.23 2.49 -2.65
C LEU A 151 -15.73 2.83 -2.65
N ASP A 152 -16.41 2.80 -3.81
CA ASP A 152 -17.86 3.07 -3.91
C ASP A 152 -18.74 1.98 -3.27
N GLY A 153 -18.27 0.73 -3.28
CA GLY A 153 -19.01 -0.41 -2.76
C GLY A 153 -18.82 -0.64 -1.26
N PHE A 154 -18.23 0.32 -0.55
CA PHE A 154 -17.63 0.09 0.77
C PHE A 154 -18.62 0.12 1.94
N ASP A 155 -19.71 0.90 1.84
CA ASP A 155 -20.69 1.09 2.93
C ASP A 155 -21.40 -0.20 3.39
N SER A 156 -21.34 -1.29 2.61
CA SER A 156 -21.95 -2.58 2.93
C SER A 156 -20.97 -3.72 3.26
N ARG A 157 -19.64 -3.47 3.27
CA ARG A 157 -18.59 -4.52 3.25
C ARG A 157 -17.73 -4.67 4.52
N GLY A 158 -18.08 -3.99 5.62
CA GLY A 158 -17.45 -4.23 6.93
C GLY A 158 -16.61 -3.07 7.48
N ASP A 159 -15.80 -3.35 8.50
CA ASP A 159 -15.04 -2.35 9.27
C ASP A 159 -13.60 -2.17 8.78
N VAL A 160 -13.44 -2.00 7.47
CA VAL A 160 -12.16 -1.56 6.88
C VAL A 160 -12.16 -0.03 6.80
N LYS A 161 -11.02 0.63 7.04
CA LYS A 161 -10.89 2.09 6.86
C LYS A 161 -9.80 2.36 5.84
N VAL A 162 -10.04 3.28 4.91
CA VAL A 162 -9.03 3.66 3.93
C VAL A 162 -8.49 5.04 4.26
N ILE A 163 -7.16 5.16 4.33
CA ILE A 163 -6.45 6.42 4.50
C ILE A 163 -5.56 6.62 3.28
N MET A 164 -5.67 7.78 2.64
CA MET A 164 -4.89 8.14 1.47
C MET A 164 -4.05 9.37 1.76
N ALA A 165 -2.80 9.37 1.29
CA ALA A 165 -1.91 10.53 1.34
C ALA A 165 -1.54 10.97 -0.09
N THR A 166 -1.53 12.29 -0.29
CA THR A 166 -1.10 12.91 -1.55
C THR A 166 -0.45 14.25 -1.25
N ASN A 167 0.52 14.62 -2.06
CA ASN A 167 1.12 15.95 -2.04
C ASN A 167 0.45 16.91 -3.04
N ARG A 168 -0.42 16.41 -3.93
CA ARG A 168 -0.97 17.16 -5.08
C ARG A 168 -2.46 16.89 -5.30
N ILE A 169 -3.29 17.32 -4.36
CA ILE A 169 -4.75 17.11 -4.41
C ILE A 169 -5.41 17.71 -5.67
N GLU A 170 -4.86 18.77 -6.24
CA GLU A 170 -5.34 19.45 -7.44
C GLU A 170 -5.21 18.61 -8.71
N THR A 171 -4.22 17.72 -8.74
CA THR A 171 -3.94 16.82 -9.86
C THR A 171 -4.82 15.57 -9.86
N LEU A 172 -5.39 15.24 -8.70
CA LEU A 172 -6.22 14.05 -8.53
C LEU A 172 -7.54 14.14 -9.30
N ASP A 173 -8.00 12.99 -9.78
CA ASP A 173 -9.30 12.85 -10.42
C ASP A 173 -10.43 13.38 -9.50
N PRO A 174 -11.30 14.29 -9.97
CA PRO A 174 -12.40 14.81 -9.16
C PRO A 174 -13.38 13.71 -8.73
N ALA A 175 -13.38 12.57 -9.41
CA ALA A 175 -14.19 11.42 -9.08
C ALA A 175 -13.76 10.79 -7.75
N LEU A 176 -12.46 10.81 -7.38
CA LEU A 176 -11.98 10.32 -6.07
C LEU A 176 -12.50 11.19 -4.93
N ILE A 177 -12.47 12.50 -5.11
CA ILE A 177 -12.76 13.48 -4.05
C ILE A 177 -14.26 13.74 -3.85
N ARG A 178 -15.13 13.03 -4.57
CA ARG A 178 -16.58 13.19 -4.49
C ARG A 178 -17.08 12.62 -3.16
N PRO A 179 -18.04 13.30 -2.48
CA PRO A 179 -18.70 12.75 -1.30
C PRO A 179 -19.33 11.38 -1.61
N GLY A 180 -19.14 10.40 -0.70
CA GLY A 180 -19.48 8.99 -0.90
C GLY A 180 -18.28 8.07 -1.15
N ARG A 181 -17.10 8.62 -1.48
CA ARG A 181 -15.82 7.88 -1.58
C ARG A 181 -14.80 8.34 -0.55
N ILE A 182 -14.68 9.66 -0.39
CA ILE A 182 -13.81 10.30 0.61
C ILE A 182 -14.67 11.23 1.45
N ASP A 183 -14.92 10.86 2.70
CA ASP A 183 -15.75 11.63 3.61
C ASP A 183 -14.99 12.78 4.28
N ARG A 184 -13.70 12.60 4.55
CA ARG A 184 -12.87 13.57 5.26
C ARG A 184 -11.63 13.92 4.46
N LYS A 185 -11.41 15.22 4.31
CA LYS A 185 -10.20 15.79 3.71
C LYS A 185 -9.47 16.52 4.83
N ILE A 186 -8.28 16.05 5.15
CA ILE A 186 -7.42 16.65 6.16
C ILE A 186 -6.26 17.27 5.42
N GLU A 187 -6.16 18.59 5.50
CA GLU A 187 -5.03 19.33 4.94
C GLU A 187 -3.96 19.49 6.02
N PHE A 188 -2.71 19.24 5.62
CA PHE A 188 -1.54 19.44 6.47
C PHE A 188 -0.80 20.69 6.01
N PRO A 189 -1.08 21.86 6.61
CA PRO A 189 -0.34 23.08 6.28
C PRO A 189 1.10 23.00 6.78
N LEU A 190 1.95 23.89 6.28
CA LEU A 190 3.27 24.11 6.85
C LEU A 190 3.14 24.53 8.33
N PRO A 191 4.06 24.07 9.20
CA PRO A 191 3.96 24.35 10.62
C PRO A 191 4.21 25.84 10.93
N ASP A 192 3.33 26.45 11.73
CA ASP A 192 3.54 27.79 12.29
C ASP A 192 4.78 27.84 13.20
N GLU A 193 5.32 29.03 13.48
CA GLU A 193 6.47 29.22 14.39
C GLU A 193 6.31 28.50 15.74
N LYS A 194 5.11 28.55 16.34
CA LYS A 194 4.81 27.87 17.61
C LYS A 194 4.89 26.35 17.45
N THR A 195 4.38 25.84 16.33
CA THR A 195 4.39 24.40 15.99
C THR A 195 5.80 23.95 15.67
N LYS A 196 6.57 24.72 14.90
CA LYS A 196 8.00 24.51 14.65
C LYS A 196 8.77 24.42 15.97
N LYS A 197 8.58 25.37 16.89
CA LYS A 197 9.22 25.35 18.22
C LYS A 197 8.91 24.06 18.99
N ARG A 198 7.67 23.59 18.91
CA ARG A 198 7.26 22.34 19.54
C ARG A 198 7.90 21.11 18.88
N ILE A 199 7.97 21.08 17.56
CA ILE A 199 8.63 20.01 16.80
C ILE A 199 10.12 19.98 17.15
N PHE A 200 10.81 21.13 17.10
CA PHE A 200 12.20 21.26 17.53
C PHE A 200 12.38 20.75 18.97
N GLN A 201 11.53 21.16 19.92
CA GLN A 201 11.61 20.70 21.30
C GLN A 201 11.46 19.17 21.44
N ILE A 202 10.59 18.54 20.66
CA ILE A 202 10.41 17.09 20.67
C ILE A 202 11.66 16.40 20.14
N HIS A 203 12.19 16.87 19.01
CA HIS A 203 13.38 16.29 18.40
C HIS A 203 14.64 16.50 19.24
N THR A 204 14.80 17.67 19.85
CA THR A 204 15.95 18.00 20.71
C THR A 204 15.84 17.43 22.12
N SER A 205 14.66 16.98 22.56
CA SER A 205 14.47 16.37 23.90
C SER A 205 15.33 15.14 24.17
N ARG A 206 15.79 14.46 23.12
CA ARG A 206 16.67 13.28 23.19
C ARG A 206 18.15 13.62 22.95
N MET A 207 18.50 14.90 22.87
CA MET A 207 19.86 15.37 22.59
C MET A 207 20.37 16.27 23.73
N THR A 208 21.70 16.27 23.91
CA THR A 208 22.36 17.25 24.76
C THR A 208 22.68 18.46 23.90
N LEU A 209 21.89 19.52 24.03
CA LEU A 209 22.16 20.80 23.39
C LEU A 209 23.28 21.52 24.17
N ALA A 210 24.15 22.22 23.47
CA ALA A 210 25.11 23.13 24.08
C ALA A 210 24.40 24.44 24.51
N ASP A 211 24.95 25.10 25.52
CA ASP A 211 24.34 26.29 26.14
C ASP A 211 24.24 27.51 25.20
N ASP A 212 24.96 27.48 24.07
CA ASP A 212 24.99 28.51 23.03
C ASP A 212 23.90 28.35 21.96
N VAL A 213 23.10 27.27 22.00
CA VAL A 213 22.09 26.99 20.98
C VAL A 213 20.74 27.55 21.37
N THR A 214 20.31 28.63 20.71
CA THR A 214 18.95 29.16 20.83
C THR A 214 18.04 28.58 19.74
N LEU A 215 17.01 27.83 20.15
CA LEU A 215 16.04 27.25 19.19
C LEU A 215 15.24 28.32 18.43
N ASP A 216 15.02 29.48 19.04
CA ASP A 216 14.26 30.57 18.43
C ASP A 216 14.99 31.17 17.21
N ASP A 217 16.33 31.25 17.26
CA ASP A 217 17.15 31.73 16.14
C ASP A 217 17.09 30.76 14.95
N LEU A 218 17.08 29.45 15.22
CA LEU A 218 16.96 28.41 14.18
C LEU A 218 15.59 28.40 13.51
N ILE A 219 14.54 28.76 14.25
CA ILE A 219 13.17 28.84 13.71
C ILE A 219 13.00 30.07 12.82
N MET A 220 13.60 31.20 13.21
CA MET A 220 13.57 32.45 12.44
C MET A 220 14.50 32.46 11.24
N ALA A 221 15.52 31.59 11.21
CA ALA A 221 16.46 31.51 10.09
C ALA A 221 15.78 31.04 8.78
N LYS A 222 14.67 30.30 8.85
CA LYS A 222 13.97 29.81 7.65
C LYS A 222 12.46 29.70 7.83
N ASP A 223 11.74 30.46 7.02
CA ASP A 223 10.28 30.57 7.05
C ASP A 223 9.56 29.32 6.53
N ASP A 224 10.18 28.54 5.63
CA ASP A 224 9.59 27.35 5.03
C ASP A 224 10.32 26.07 5.49
N LEU A 225 10.10 25.68 6.75
CA LEU A 225 10.65 24.44 7.31
C LEU A 225 9.55 23.39 7.47
N SER A 226 9.70 22.24 6.80
CA SER A 226 8.89 21.07 7.06
C SER A 226 9.38 20.31 8.31
N GLY A 227 8.54 19.45 8.87
CA GLY A 227 8.97 18.55 9.96
C GLY A 227 10.13 17.63 9.56
N ALA A 228 10.22 17.27 8.28
CA ALA A 228 11.34 16.48 7.74
C ALA A 228 12.65 17.30 7.75
N ASP A 229 12.60 18.57 7.36
CA ASP A 229 13.76 19.46 7.40
C ASP A 229 14.26 19.64 8.84
N ILE A 230 13.35 19.85 9.79
CA ILE A 230 13.68 19.98 11.22
C ILE A 230 14.36 18.70 11.75
N LYS A 231 13.90 17.53 11.32
CA LYS A 231 14.55 16.25 11.64
C LYS A 231 15.92 16.13 10.96
N ALA A 232 16.09 16.61 9.74
CA ALA A 232 17.38 16.60 9.05
C ALA A 232 18.39 17.52 9.76
N PHE A 233 17.97 18.71 10.22
CA PHE A 233 18.78 19.58 11.08
C PHE A 233 19.28 18.87 12.34
N GLN A 234 18.40 18.08 12.97
CA GLN A 234 18.75 17.26 14.12
C GLN A 234 19.85 16.24 13.77
N ALA A 235 19.73 15.55 12.64
CA ALA A 235 20.69 14.53 12.22
C ALA A 235 22.06 15.14 11.89
N LEU A 236 22.09 16.25 11.17
CA LEU A 236 23.31 17.01 10.85
C LEU A 236 24.02 17.52 12.11
N GLY A 237 23.27 18.09 13.06
CA GLY A 237 23.82 18.52 14.35
C GLY A 237 24.26 17.38 15.27
N ARG A 238 23.93 16.12 14.95
CA ARG A 238 24.37 14.93 15.70
C ARG A 238 25.72 14.41 15.21
N GLU A 239 26.00 14.55 13.92
CA GLU A 239 27.29 14.16 13.31
C GLU A 239 28.37 15.22 13.52
N HIS A 240 28.00 16.49 13.53
CA HIS A 240 28.91 17.60 13.85
C HIS A 240 28.69 18.02 15.30
N LEU A 241 29.54 17.55 16.21
CA LEU A 241 29.65 18.12 17.55
C LEU A 241 29.87 19.64 17.39
N CYS A 242 28.91 20.43 17.89
CA CYS A 242 28.82 21.89 17.80
C CYS A 242 28.05 22.43 16.57
N LEU A 243 26.81 22.85 16.84
CA LEU A 243 25.90 23.57 15.95
C LEU A 243 26.35 24.96 15.43
N PRO A 244 27.46 25.62 15.83
CA PRO A 244 27.85 26.90 15.21
C PRO A 244 28.32 26.79 13.76
N GLU A 245 28.89 25.66 13.32
CA GLU A 245 29.47 25.54 11.97
C GLU A 245 28.44 25.17 10.88
N ALA A 246 27.29 24.60 11.25
CA ALA A 246 26.27 24.19 10.28
C ALA A 246 25.57 25.39 9.60
N VAL A 247 25.52 26.54 10.27
CA VAL A 247 24.93 27.78 9.72
C VAL A 247 25.81 28.38 8.63
N GLY A 248 27.14 28.19 8.70
CA GLY A 248 28.10 28.72 7.73
C GLY A 248 28.20 27.93 6.41
N LEU A 249 27.62 26.72 6.35
CA LEU A 249 27.63 25.89 5.14
C LEU A 249 26.53 26.25 4.13
N TRP A 250 25.65 27.20 4.48
CA TRP A 250 24.45 27.54 3.72
C TRP A 250 24.20 29.06 3.57
N GLU A 251 25.27 29.86 3.46
CA GLU A 251 25.19 31.16 2.78
C GLU A 251 25.28 30.95 1.24
N PRO A 252 24.60 31.78 0.42
CA PRO A 252 24.39 31.54 -1.02
C PRO A 252 25.66 31.51 -1.87
#